data_AF-A0A0F6QV40-F1
#
_entry.id   AF-A0A0F6QV40-F1
#
_cell.length_a   1.000
_cell.length_b   1.000
_cell.length_c   1.000
_cell.angle_alpha   90.00
_cell.angle_beta   90.00
_cell.angle_gamma   90.00
#
_symmetry.space_group_name_H-M   'P 1'
#
loop_
_entity.id
_entity.type
_entity.pdbx_description
1 polymer ?
#
loop_
_entity_poly.entity_id
_entity_poly.type
_entity_poly.pdbx_seq_one_letter_code
_entity_poly.pdbx_strand_id
1 'polypeptide(L)'
;MSTWDEHVFDVEANVDFLDELSNLEDDEIVQAIADAVALSTSGQASDEEEENAQAAATIAAIWAGAPFSAGDSVADYPFIRSLVGEGDEELREQAAEILEAVEEDYDLEPFLEALS
;
A
#
# COMPACT_ATOMS: atom_id res chain seq x y z
N MET A 1 -14.88 6.48 12.82
CA MET A 1 -14.53 5.94 11.50
C MET A 1 -13.05 5.69 11.59
N SER A 2 -12.62 4.48 11.30
CA SER A 2 -11.20 4.20 11.07
C SER A 2 -10.74 5.01 9.86
N THR A 3 -9.45 5.31 9.78
CA THR A 3 -8.88 5.85 8.55
C THR A 3 -8.73 4.75 7.50
N TRP A 4 -8.48 5.15 6.26
CA TRP A 4 -8.26 4.20 5.17
C TRP A 4 -7.11 3.22 5.47
N ASP A 5 -5.97 3.74 5.92
CA ASP A 5 -4.78 2.94 6.22
C ASP A 5 -5.02 1.97 7.39
N GLU A 6 -5.78 2.36 8.41
CA GLU A 6 -6.21 1.44 9.47
C GLU A 6 -7.11 0.33 8.92
N HIS A 7 -8.02 0.67 8.01
CA HIS A 7 -8.94 -0.31 7.43
C HIS A 7 -8.21 -1.30 6.51
N VAL A 8 -7.43 -0.79 5.55
CA VAL A 8 -6.79 -1.59 4.50
C VAL A 8 -5.77 -2.55 5.11
N PHE A 9 -5.03 -2.17 6.15
CA PHE A 9 -4.06 -3.06 6.78
C PHE A 9 -4.69 -4.11 7.71
N ASP A 10 -5.94 -3.95 8.12
CA ASP A 10 -6.67 -4.92 8.96
C ASP A 10 -7.50 -5.94 8.16
N VAL A 11 -7.55 -5.82 6.82
CA VAL A 11 -8.20 -6.80 5.94
C VAL A 11 -7.43 -8.12 5.99
N GLU A 12 -8.13 -9.26 6.09
CA GLU A 12 -7.52 -10.60 6.27
C GLU A 12 -6.48 -10.92 5.19
N ALA A 13 -6.81 -10.68 3.91
CA ALA A 13 -5.87 -10.85 2.79
C ALA A 13 -4.60 -10.00 2.96
N ASN A 14 -4.77 -8.75 3.38
CA ASN A 14 -3.68 -7.81 3.53
C ASN A 14 -2.80 -8.13 4.73
N VAL A 15 -3.35 -8.65 5.82
CA VAL A 15 -2.57 -9.14 6.97
C VAL A 15 -1.66 -10.30 6.54
N ASP A 16 -2.20 -11.27 5.79
CA ASP A 16 -1.41 -12.39 5.27
C ASP A 16 -0.29 -11.88 4.33
N PHE A 17 -0.59 -10.91 3.46
CA PHE A 17 0.40 -10.26 2.59
C PHE A 17 1.48 -9.51 3.38
N LEU A 18 1.11 -8.73 4.41
CA LEU A 18 2.06 -8.00 5.26
C LEU A 18 2.97 -8.96 6.06
N ASP A 19 2.41 -10.07 6.54
CA ASP A 19 3.17 -11.14 7.18
C ASP A 19 4.19 -11.74 6.21
N GLU A 20 3.82 -12.00 4.96
CA GLU A 20 4.75 -12.46 3.93
C GLU A 20 5.88 -11.45 3.68
N LEU A 21 5.55 -10.17 3.48
CA LEU A 21 6.54 -9.10 3.30
C LEU A 21 7.49 -8.97 4.49
N SER A 22 7.00 -9.14 5.72
CA SER A 22 7.83 -9.04 6.94
C SER A 22 8.97 -10.05 7.01
N ASN A 23 8.89 -11.13 6.21
CA ASN A 23 9.91 -12.17 6.13
C ASN A 23 10.96 -11.91 5.02
N LEU A 24 10.81 -10.84 4.25
CA LEU A 24 11.69 -10.48 3.13
C LEU A 24 12.73 -9.42 3.55
N GLU A 25 13.79 -9.28 2.74
CA GLU A 25 14.74 -8.17 2.88
C GLU A 25 14.14 -6.86 2.31
N ASP A 26 14.63 -5.71 2.78
CA ASP A 26 14.06 -4.39 2.43
C ASP A 26 13.94 -4.17 0.91
N ASP A 27 14.93 -4.58 0.11
CA ASP A 27 14.89 -4.47 -1.35
C ASP A 27 13.88 -5.43 -2.01
N GLU A 28 13.71 -6.62 -1.44
CA GLU A 28 12.69 -7.58 -1.86
C GLU A 28 11.27 -7.08 -1.52
N ILE A 29 11.10 -6.39 -0.38
CA ILE A 29 9.83 -5.76 0.01
C ILE A 29 9.44 -4.68 -1.00
N VAL A 30 10.36 -3.77 -1.34
CA VAL A 30 10.08 -2.72 -2.33
C VAL A 30 9.67 -3.33 -3.67
N GLN A 31 10.37 -4.38 -4.11
CA GLN A 31 10.01 -5.08 -5.35
C GLN A 31 8.64 -5.76 -5.25
N ALA A 32 8.33 -6.46 -4.15
CA ALA A 32 7.05 -7.13 -3.98
C ALA A 32 5.86 -6.15 -3.95
N ILE A 33 6.04 -4.99 -3.33
CA ILE A 33 5.04 -3.90 -3.35
C ILE A 33 4.83 -3.39 -4.79
N ALA A 34 5.90 -3.19 -5.55
CA ALA A 34 5.81 -2.77 -6.94
C ALA A 34 5.12 -3.83 -7.82
N ASP A 35 5.46 -5.10 -7.63
CA ASP A 35 4.88 -6.22 -8.37
C ASP A 35 3.37 -6.36 -8.08
N ALA A 36 2.94 -6.17 -6.83
CA ALA A 36 1.52 -6.21 -6.46
C ALA A 36 0.70 -5.11 -7.14
N VAL A 37 1.22 -3.87 -7.12
CA VAL A 37 0.60 -2.72 -7.79
C VAL A 37 0.57 -2.91 -9.32
N ALA A 38 1.67 -3.38 -9.90
CA ALA A 38 1.75 -3.66 -11.35
C ALA A 38 0.81 -4.80 -11.79
N LEU A 39 0.59 -5.80 -10.93
CA LEU A 39 -0.31 -6.92 -11.23
C LEU A 39 -1.77 -6.45 -11.31
N SER A 40 -2.21 -5.65 -10.34
CA SER A 40 -3.55 -5.05 -10.32
C SER A 40 -3.78 -4.15 -11.53
N THR A 41 -2.87 -3.20 -11.82
CA THR A 41 -3.00 -2.31 -13.00
C THR A 41 -2.99 -3.05 -14.33
N SER A 42 -2.41 -4.26 -14.40
CA SER A 42 -2.49 -5.12 -15.58
C SER A 42 -3.88 -5.73 -15.84
N GLY A 43 -4.79 -5.66 -14.87
CA GLY A 43 -6.14 -6.23 -14.93
C GLY A 43 -6.17 -7.76 -14.87
N GLN A 44 -5.11 -8.37 -14.33
CA GLN A 44 -4.95 -9.82 -14.20
C GLN A 44 -5.01 -10.32 -12.76
N ALA A 45 -5.10 -9.40 -11.79
CA ALA A 45 -5.25 -9.72 -10.39
C ALA A 45 -6.61 -10.38 -10.10
N SER A 46 -6.59 -11.33 -9.18
CA SER A 46 -7.77 -11.84 -8.49
C SER A 46 -8.26 -10.84 -7.44
N ASP A 47 -9.49 -11.05 -6.94
CA ASP A 47 -10.08 -10.15 -5.92
C ASP A 47 -9.17 -9.96 -4.70
N GLU A 48 -8.49 -11.02 -4.24
CA GLU A 48 -7.52 -10.98 -3.13
C GLU A 48 -6.24 -10.19 -3.50
N GLU A 49 -5.76 -10.35 -4.73
CA GLU A 49 -4.60 -9.61 -5.24
C GLU A 49 -4.93 -8.12 -5.43
N GLU A 50 -6.18 -7.76 -5.75
CA GLU A 50 -6.65 -6.38 -5.80
C GLU A 50 -6.67 -5.74 -4.40
N GLU A 51 -7.13 -6.48 -3.37
CA GLU A 51 -7.07 -6.03 -1.97
C GLU A 51 -5.61 -5.80 -1.53
N ASN A 52 -4.72 -6.74 -1.86
CA ASN A 52 -3.28 -6.62 -1.56
C ASN A 52 -2.66 -5.43 -2.29
N ALA A 53 -3.06 -5.16 -3.53
CA ALA A 53 -2.57 -4.03 -4.30
C ALA A 53 -3.02 -2.69 -3.70
N GLN A 54 -4.21 -2.61 -3.10
CA GLN A 54 -4.66 -1.43 -2.34
C GLN A 54 -3.79 -1.19 -1.10
N ALA A 55 -3.44 -2.24 -0.35
CA ALA A 55 -2.50 -2.12 0.77
C ALA A 55 -1.12 -1.68 0.28
N ALA A 56 -0.62 -2.28 -0.81
CA ALA A 56 0.66 -1.95 -1.42
C ALA A 56 0.72 -0.49 -1.90
N ALA A 57 -0.34 -0.01 -2.58
CA ALA A 57 -0.45 1.38 -3.01
C ALA A 57 -0.48 2.35 -1.83
N THR A 58 -1.14 1.98 -0.73
CA THR A 58 -1.15 2.77 0.51
C THR A 58 0.23 2.86 1.14
N ILE A 59 0.99 1.75 1.16
CA ILE A 59 2.38 1.74 1.62
C ILE A 59 3.26 2.63 0.74
N ALA A 60 3.11 2.54 -0.59
CA ALA A 60 3.85 3.39 -1.51
C ALA A 60 3.56 4.89 -1.28
N ALA A 61 2.30 5.25 -0.99
CA ALA A 61 1.93 6.62 -0.63
C ALA A 61 2.58 7.06 0.69
N ILE A 62 2.62 6.19 1.71
CA ILE A 62 3.32 6.47 2.97
C ILE A 62 4.82 6.66 2.73
N TRP A 63 5.43 5.86 1.86
CA TRP A 63 6.83 6.02 1.48
C TRP A 63 7.09 7.32 0.72
N ALA A 64 6.12 7.79 -0.07
CA ALA A 64 6.15 9.09 -0.73
C ALA A 64 5.90 10.27 0.25
N GLY A 65 5.49 9.99 1.49
CA GLY A 65 5.36 10.97 2.57
C GLY A 65 3.93 11.25 3.02
N ALA A 66 2.96 10.43 2.61
CA ALA A 66 1.59 10.56 3.09
C ALA A 66 1.50 10.43 4.62
N PRO A 67 0.65 11.22 5.29
CA PRO A 67 0.36 11.01 6.70
C PRO A 67 -0.42 9.70 6.91
N PHE A 68 -0.11 8.98 7.99
CA PHE A 68 -0.78 7.73 8.36
C PHE A 68 -1.24 7.76 9.81
N SER A 69 -2.24 6.94 10.13
CA SER A 69 -2.83 6.75 11.46
C SER A 69 -2.77 5.31 11.97
N ALA A 70 -2.46 4.32 11.10
CA ALA A 70 -2.32 2.89 11.40
C ALA A 70 -1.09 2.56 12.25
N GLY A 71 -1.03 3.12 13.46
CA GLY A 71 0.10 2.99 14.38
C GLY A 71 0.34 1.57 14.88
N ASP A 72 -0.73 0.78 15.04
CA ASP A 72 -0.65 -0.62 15.45
C ASP A 72 -0.03 -1.47 14.33
N SER A 73 -0.54 -1.37 13.10
CA SER A 73 0.02 -2.06 11.92
C SER A 73 1.48 -1.66 11.68
N VAL A 74 1.84 -0.39 11.87
CA VAL A 74 3.24 0.07 11.74
C VAL A 74 4.15 -0.43 12.86
N ALA A 75 3.61 -0.73 14.04
CA ALA A 75 4.37 -1.34 15.12
C ALA A 75 4.67 -2.83 14.82
N ASP A 76 3.71 -3.53 14.21
CA ASP A 76 3.85 -4.94 13.82
C ASP A 76 4.65 -5.10 12.51
N TYR A 77 4.52 -4.14 11.58
CA TYR A 77 5.18 -4.12 10.27
C TYR A 77 5.99 -2.82 10.07
N PRO A 78 7.22 -2.73 10.63
CA PRO A 78 8.02 -1.50 10.60
C PRO A 78 8.36 -0.99 9.19
N PHE A 79 8.40 -1.88 8.18
CA PHE A 79 8.71 -1.54 6.79
C PHE A 79 7.73 -0.54 6.17
N ILE A 80 6.49 -0.50 6.66
CA ILE A 80 5.46 0.46 6.22
C ILE A 80 5.98 1.91 6.34
N ARG A 81 6.84 2.20 7.33
CA ARG A 81 7.44 3.54 7.51
C ARG A 81 8.96 3.60 7.40
N SER A 82 9.68 2.49 7.54
CA SER A 82 11.15 2.54 7.56
C SER A 82 11.75 2.76 6.18
N LEU A 83 10.98 2.46 5.12
CA LEU A 83 11.36 2.59 3.71
C LEU A 83 10.84 3.91 3.10
N VAL A 84 10.58 4.93 3.91
CA VAL A 84 10.21 6.26 3.41
C VAL A 84 11.30 6.82 2.51
N GLY A 85 10.90 7.22 1.30
CA GLY A 85 11.78 7.64 0.22
C GLY A 85 12.05 6.57 -0.84
N GLU A 86 11.68 5.31 -0.59
CA GLU A 86 11.71 4.24 -1.58
C GLU A 86 10.47 4.32 -2.51
N GLY A 87 10.52 3.57 -3.62
CA GLY A 87 9.51 3.60 -4.66
C GLY A 87 9.81 4.63 -5.75
N ASP A 88 9.82 4.16 -6.99
CA ASP A 88 10.08 4.97 -8.18
C ASP A 88 8.82 5.67 -8.68
N GLU A 89 8.97 6.45 -9.76
CA GLU A 89 7.87 7.21 -10.36
C GLU A 89 6.78 6.29 -10.91
N GLU A 90 7.15 5.14 -11.49
CA GLU A 90 6.21 4.16 -12.01
C GLU A 90 5.34 3.55 -10.91
N LEU A 91 5.93 3.16 -9.78
CA LEU A 91 5.17 2.69 -8.62
C LEU A 91 4.20 3.76 -8.12
N ARG A 92 4.59 5.03 -8.10
CA ARG A 92 3.71 6.10 -7.60
C ARG A 92 2.52 6.35 -8.51
N GLU A 93 2.75 6.40 -9.82
CA GLU A 93 1.68 6.57 -10.81
C GLU A 93 0.66 5.41 -10.72
N GLN A 94 1.13 4.18 -10.68
CA GLN A 94 0.25 3.01 -10.58
C GLN A 94 -0.46 2.93 -9.22
N ALA A 95 0.23 3.26 -8.12
CA ALA A 95 -0.40 3.33 -6.80
C ALA A 95 -1.51 4.38 -6.75
N ALA A 96 -1.33 5.54 -7.41
CA ALA A 96 -2.35 6.57 -7.48
C ALA A 96 -3.57 6.07 -8.27
N GLU A 97 -3.36 5.40 -9.41
CA GLU A 97 -4.44 4.80 -10.19
C GLU A 97 -5.29 3.82 -9.36
N ILE A 98 -4.65 2.97 -8.55
CA ILE A 98 -5.35 2.02 -7.67
C ILE A 98 -6.16 2.75 -6.61
N LEU A 99 -5.56 3.73 -5.92
CA LEU A 99 -6.24 4.46 -4.84
C LEU A 99 -7.38 5.36 -5.37
N GLU A 100 -7.26 5.90 -6.59
CA GLU A 100 -8.34 6.63 -7.25
C GLU A 100 -9.54 5.73 -7.59
N ALA A 101 -9.32 4.43 -7.77
CA ALA A 101 -10.37 3.45 -8.08
C ALA A 101 -11.11 2.94 -6.84
N VAL A 102 -10.60 3.19 -5.62
CA VAL A 102 -11.26 2.79 -4.37
C VAL A 102 -12.53 3.62 -4.16
N GLU A 103 -13.60 2.96 -3.69
CA GLU A 103 -14.88 3.63 -3.44
C GLU A 103 -14.77 4.75 -2.38
N GLU A 104 -15.51 5.86 -2.59
CA GLU A 104 -15.43 7.13 -1.83
C GLU A 104 -15.85 7.07 -0.34
N ASP A 105 -15.85 5.89 0.28
CA ASP A 105 -16.19 5.70 1.69
C ASP A 105 -15.09 6.22 2.63
N TYR A 106 -13.88 6.46 2.11
CA TYR A 106 -12.71 6.95 2.84
C TYR A 106 -12.09 8.20 2.19
N ASP A 107 -11.44 9.03 3.01
CA ASP A 107 -10.67 10.18 2.54
C ASP A 107 -9.25 9.74 2.12
N LEU A 108 -9.06 9.57 0.81
CA LEU A 108 -7.80 9.14 0.20
C LEU A 108 -6.93 10.31 -0.30
N GLU A 109 -7.45 11.54 -0.25
CA GLU A 109 -6.77 12.73 -0.76
C GLU A 109 -5.34 12.89 -0.21
N PRO A 110 -5.04 12.65 1.08
CA PRO A 110 -3.68 12.77 1.59
C PRO A 110 -2.69 11.77 0.99
N PHE A 111 -3.16 10.59 0.57
CA PHE A 111 -2.33 9.58 -0.07
C PHE A 111 -2.12 9.91 -1.54
N LEU A 112 -3.18 10.32 -2.24
CA LEU A 112 -3.12 10.74 -3.64
C LEU A 112 -2.23 11.98 -3.83
N GLU A 113 -2.31 12.98 -2.93
CA GLU A 113 -1.44 14.17 -2.98
C GLU A 113 0.04 13.79 -2.82
N ALA A 114 0.36 12.82 -1.96
CA ALA A 114 1.74 12.36 -1.76
C ALA A 114 2.32 11.63 -2.98
N LEU A 115 1.47 10.98 -3.78
CA LEU A 115 1.86 10.24 -4.98
C LEU A 115 2.04 11.14 -6.22
N SER A 116 1.56 12.40 -6.17
CA SER A 116 1.53 13.36 -7.29
C SER A 116 2.80 14.22 -7.49
#